data_AF-A0AA48K8Q0-F1
#
_entry.id   AF-A0AA48K8Q0-F1
#
_cell.length_a   1.000
_cell.length_b   1.000
_cell.length_c   1.000
_cell.angle_alpha   90.00
_cell.angle_beta   90.00
_cell.angle_gamma   90.00
#
_symmetry.space_group_name_H-M   'P 1'
#
loop_
_entity.id
_entity.type
_entity.pdbx_description
1 polymer ?
#
loop_
_entity_poly.entity_id
_entity_poly.type
_entity_poly.pdbx_seq_one_letter_code
_entity_poly.pdbx_strand_id
1 'polypeptide(L)'
;MSFRQAVLELNEGNQTLFSKDLGAFAGFLFEVGIGKVATNGNLETALAFEAGKLEKLLRKRHLEVEEDAAETGVHARMQAHLLRIGQSLGMEVWVARNDRNASNHYGGTLGERSLQTLPLKGLPPDTLSTVELIDVLWLSEGQVVCGFEVEKSTSIYSGILRLQDLSLSIPEPAPELYLVAPDSREGEVRAQLSRPTFSGLANRPSLVTFKDLEAHCEAICRFGADRGVMQKLARRI
;
A
#
# COMPACT_ATOMS: atom_id res chain seq x y z
N MET A 1 13.00 48.31 36.63
CA MET A 1 12.57 46.99 37.13
C MET A 1 13.39 45.93 36.41
N SER A 2 13.93 44.92 37.09
CA SER A 2 14.71 43.87 36.41
C SER A 2 13.79 42.90 35.67
N PHE A 3 14.27 42.28 34.59
CA PHE A 3 13.50 41.28 33.83
C PHE A 3 12.98 40.15 34.74
N ARG A 4 13.82 39.67 35.66
CA ARG A 4 13.45 38.66 36.65
C ARG A 4 12.28 39.09 37.53
N GLN A 5 12.28 40.36 37.96
CA GLN A 5 11.22 40.90 38.81
C GLN A 5 9.88 40.96 38.07
N ALA A 6 9.90 41.43 36.82
CA ALA A 6 8.71 41.48 35.96
C ALA A 6 8.14 40.08 35.67
N VAL A 7 9.00 39.07 35.47
CA VAL A 7 8.59 37.68 35.26
C VAL A 7 7.90 37.10 36.51
N LEU A 8 8.46 37.35 37.71
CA LEU A 8 7.88 36.88 38.97
C LEU A 8 6.51 37.51 39.23
N GLU A 9 6.40 38.83 39.07
CA GLU A 9 5.14 39.56 39.25
C GLU A 9 4.05 39.11 38.27
N LEU A 10 4.40 38.89 36.98
CA LEU A 10 3.47 38.39 35.97
C LEU A 10 3.02 36.95 36.26
N ASN A 11 3.92 36.08 36.73
CA ASN A 11 3.58 34.69 37.06
C ASN A 11 2.67 34.63 38.30
N GLU A 12 2.97 35.42 39.34
CA GLU A 12 2.14 35.50 40.55
C GLU A 12 0.75 36.09 40.27
N GLY A 13 0.64 37.02 39.32
CA GLY A 13 -0.65 37.59 38.89
C GLY A 13 -1.49 36.67 38.00
N ASN A 14 -0.93 35.57 37.47
CA ASN A 14 -1.58 34.68 36.50
C ASN A 14 -1.46 33.18 36.89
N GLN A 15 -1.57 32.88 38.19
CA GLN A 15 -1.39 31.52 38.75
C GLN A 15 -2.40 30.48 38.25
N THR A 16 -3.49 30.89 37.61
CA THR A 16 -4.45 29.99 36.95
C THR A 16 -4.01 29.55 35.55
N LEU A 17 -3.06 30.27 34.94
CA LEU A 17 -2.57 30.04 33.57
C LEU A 17 -1.13 29.52 33.52
N PHE A 18 -0.30 29.85 34.52
CA PHE A 18 1.11 29.41 34.58
C PHE A 18 1.42 28.54 35.79
N SER A 19 2.48 27.73 35.67
CA SER A 19 2.95 26.84 36.73
C SER A 19 3.62 27.60 37.87
N LYS A 20 3.59 27.01 39.08
CA LYS A 20 4.22 27.60 40.28
C LYS A 20 5.75 27.65 40.21
N ASP A 21 6.36 26.82 39.37
CA ASP A 21 7.81 26.65 39.21
C ASP A 21 8.42 27.44 38.03
N LEU A 22 7.68 28.39 37.45
CA LEU A 22 8.04 29.19 36.26
C LEU A 22 8.26 28.38 34.96
N GLY A 23 8.14 27.05 34.97
CA GLY A 23 8.39 26.21 33.80
C GLY A 23 7.46 26.54 32.63
N ALA A 24 6.16 26.73 32.88
CA ALA A 24 5.21 27.13 31.85
C ALA A 24 5.50 28.52 31.28
N PHE A 25 5.95 29.45 32.13
CA PHE A 25 6.33 30.80 31.71
C PHE A 25 7.60 30.80 30.85
N ALA A 26 8.60 30.00 31.23
CA ALA A 26 9.83 29.80 30.46
C ALA A 26 9.54 29.15 29.10
N GLY A 27 8.65 28.14 29.06
CA GLY A 27 8.17 27.53 27.82
C GLY A 27 7.47 28.54 26.92
N PHE A 28 6.58 29.37 27.47
CA PHE A 28 5.91 30.44 26.72
C PHE A 28 6.90 31.45 26.14
N LEU A 29 7.85 31.94 26.94
CA LEU A 29 8.89 32.86 26.45
C LEU A 29 9.77 32.22 25.37
N PHE A 30 10.06 30.93 25.48
CA PHE A 30 10.77 30.18 24.43
C PHE A 30 9.94 30.15 23.14
N GLU A 31 8.63 29.86 23.22
CA GLU A 31 7.73 29.87 22.06
C GLU A 31 7.62 31.25 21.40
N VAL A 32 7.56 32.33 22.19
CA VAL A 32 7.65 33.71 21.68
C VAL A 32 9.02 33.97 21.03
N GLY A 33 10.10 33.53 21.68
CA GLY A 33 11.48 33.73 21.22
C GLY A 33 11.78 33.05 19.88
N ILE A 34 11.25 31.85 19.64
CA ILE A 34 11.39 31.15 18.36
C ILE A 34 10.37 31.60 17.31
N GLY A 35 9.44 32.49 17.64
CA GLY A 35 8.40 32.97 16.73
C GLY A 35 7.18 32.06 16.60
N LYS A 36 7.06 31.00 17.41
CA LYS A 36 5.87 30.13 17.43
C LYS A 36 4.63 30.87 17.94
N VAL A 37 4.82 31.86 18.82
CA VAL A 37 3.75 32.78 19.27
C VAL A 37 4.04 34.17 18.71
N ALA A 38 3.11 34.69 17.91
CA ALA A 38 3.20 36.02 17.34
C ALA A 38 2.77 37.10 18.35
N THR A 39 3.57 38.15 18.45
CA THR A 39 3.36 39.33 19.28
C THR A 39 3.79 40.57 18.48
N ASN A 40 3.34 41.75 18.87
CA ASN A 40 3.70 42.99 18.16
C ASN A 40 5.22 43.25 18.10
N GLY A 41 6.02 42.66 19.00
CA GLY A 41 7.48 42.83 19.07
C GLY A 41 8.32 41.77 18.35
N ASN A 42 7.71 40.71 17.80
CA ASN A 42 8.44 39.61 17.14
C ASN A 42 7.81 39.18 15.80
N LEU A 43 7.04 40.07 15.15
CA LEU A 43 6.32 39.76 13.90
C LEU A 43 7.23 39.15 12.82
N GLU A 44 8.44 39.69 12.63
CA GLU A 44 9.41 39.15 11.66
C GLU A 44 9.83 37.71 11.99
N THR A 45 10.17 37.44 13.25
CA THR A 45 10.54 36.09 13.72
C THR A 45 9.37 35.11 13.59
N ALA A 46 8.16 35.57 13.90
CA ALA A 46 6.96 34.74 13.77
C ALA A 46 6.62 34.41 12.31
N LEU A 47 6.76 35.38 11.41
CA LEU A 47 6.59 35.15 9.97
C LEU A 47 7.65 34.18 9.44
N ALA A 48 8.91 34.31 9.86
CA ALA A 48 9.98 33.38 9.48
C ALA A 48 9.73 31.96 10.01
N PHE A 49 9.21 31.83 11.24
CA PHE A 49 8.84 30.54 11.84
C PHE A 49 7.74 29.84 11.03
N GLU A 50 6.65 30.56 10.70
CA GLU A 50 5.56 30.01 9.88
C GLU A 50 6.01 29.69 8.45
N ALA A 51 6.84 30.53 7.84
CA ALA A 51 7.42 30.27 6.51
C ALA A 51 8.24 28.97 6.51
N GLY A 52 9.12 28.77 7.50
CA GLY A 52 9.92 27.55 7.61
C GLY A 52 9.08 26.30 7.91
N LYS A 53 7.97 26.44 8.65
CA LYS A 53 7.01 25.35 8.87
C LYS A 53 6.28 24.97 7.58
N LEU A 54 5.84 25.97 6.82
CA LEU A 54 5.19 25.77 5.53
C LEU A 54 6.13 25.10 4.53
N GLU A 55 7.37 25.57 4.44
CA GLU A 55 8.40 24.99 3.57
C GLU A 55 8.64 23.50 3.88
N LYS A 56 8.79 23.15 5.17
CA LYS A 56 8.94 21.75 5.62
C LYS A 56 7.73 20.90 5.24
N LEU A 57 6.51 21.42 5.40
CA LEU A 57 5.29 20.70 5.02
C LEU A 57 5.18 20.49 3.52
N LEU A 58 5.53 21.50 2.72
CA LEU A 58 5.53 21.40 1.26
C LEU A 58 6.58 20.40 0.78
N ARG A 59 7.80 20.45 1.32
CA ARG A 59 8.86 19.49 1.00
C ARG A 59 8.45 18.06 1.36
N LYS A 60 7.87 17.86 2.55
CA LYS A 60 7.39 16.55 2.98
C LYS A 60 6.31 16.02 2.02
N ARG A 61 5.30 16.83 1.70
CA ARG A 61 4.25 16.41 0.74
C ARG A 61 4.79 16.12 -0.64
N HIS A 62 5.76 16.89 -1.11
CA HIS A 62 6.38 16.65 -2.41
C HIS A 62 7.09 15.29 -2.46
N LEU A 63 7.87 14.97 -1.43
CA LEU A 63 8.53 13.66 -1.30
C LEU A 63 7.51 12.52 -1.22
N GLU A 64 6.44 12.68 -0.44
CA GLU A 64 5.36 11.68 -0.34
C GLU A 64 4.71 11.41 -1.70
N VAL A 65 4.43 12.47 -2.48
CA VAL A 65 3.85 12.33 -3.83
C VAL A 65 4.81 11.63 -4.81
N GLU A 66 6.10 11.95 -4.75
CA GLU A 66 7.11 11.31 -5.61
C GLU A 66 7.28 9.82 -5.27
N GLU A 67 7.31 9.49 -3.97
CA GLU A 67 7.35 8.12 -3.51
C GLU A 67 6.09 7.36 -3.97
N ASP A 68 4.89 7.88 -3.70
CA ASP A 68 3.60 7.30 -4.13
C ASP A 68 3.54 7.06 -5.65
N ALA A 69 4.03 8.00 -6.45
CA ALA A 69 4.09 7.85 -7.90
C ALA A 69 5.04 6.72 -8.33
N ALA A 70 6.23 6.65 -7.72
CA ALA A 70 7.16 5.55 -7.95
C ALA A 70 6.57 4.20 -7.48
N GLU A 71 5.81 4.19 -6.38
CA GLU A 71 5.10 3.01 -5.88
C GLU A 71 4.05 2.50 -6.85
N THR A 72 3.18 3.39 -7.29
CA THR A 72 2.12 3.11 -8.27
C THR A 72 2.73 2.55 -9.55
N GLY A 73 3.86 3.12 -10.00
CA GLY A 73 4.59 2.63 -11.15
C GLY A 73 5.11 1.20 -10.98
N VAL A 74 5.62 0.81 -9.80
CA VAL A 74 6.08 -0.56 -9.53
C VAL A 74 4.89 -1.53 -9.49
N HIS A 75 3.82 -1.15 -8.80
CA HIS A 75 2.60 -1.96 -8.69
C HIS A 75 2.02 -2.31 -10.07
N ALA A 76 1.80 -1.29 -10.90
CA ALA A 76 1.28 -1.45 -12.25
C ALA A 76 2.22 -2.28 -13.14
N ARG A 77 3.55 -2.19 -12.96
CA ARG A 77 4.51 -3.06 -13.67
C ARG A 77 4.35 -4.52 -13.28
N MET A 78 4.20 -4.84 -11.99
CA MET A 78 4.03 -6.22 -11.53
C MET A 78 2.72 -6.81 -12.06
N GLN A 79 1.63 -6.03 -11.98
CA GLN A 79 0.36 -6.40 -12.60
C GLN A 79 0.53 -6.66 -14.10
N ALA A 80 1.24 -5.78 -14.83
CA ALA A 80 1.52 -5.97 -16.26
C ALA A 80 2.28 -7.28 -16.54
N HIS A 81 3.29 -7.64 -15.75
CA HIS A 81 4.00 -8.91 -15.89
C HIS A 81 3.06 -10.11 -15.71
N LEU A 82 2.22 -10.10 -14.67
CA LEU A 82 1.25 -11.16 -14.41
C LEU A 82 0.22 -11.29 -15.53
N LEU A 83 -0.31 -10.18 -16.03
CA LEU A 83 -1.25 -10.17 -17.16
C LEU A 83 -0.59 -10.77 -18.42
N ARG A 84 0.64 -10.35 -18.73
CA ARG A 84 1.38 -10.86 -19.90
C ARG A 84 1.65 -12.36 -19.78
N ILE A 85 2.04 -12.83 -18.59
CA ILE A 85 2.26 -14.26 -18.35
C ILE A 85 0.95 -15.04 -18.54
N GLY A 86 -0.15 -14.62 -17.90
CA GLY A 86 -1.43 -15.30 -18.04
C GLY A 86 -1.89 -15.42 -19.50
N GLN A 87 -1.78 -14.32 -20.26
CA GLN A 87 -2.08 -14.30 -21.68
C GLN A 87 -1.19 -15.23 -22.50
N SER A 88 0.12 -15.25 -22.23
CA SER A 88 1.07 -16.13 -22.94
C SER A 88 0.80 -17.61 -22.72
N LEU A 89 0.21 -17.96 -21.58
CA LEU A 89 -0.18 -19.31 -21.22
C LEU A 89 -1.60 -19.67 -21.73
N GLY A 90 -2.24 -18.79 -22.50
CA GLY A 90 -3.56 -19.01 -23.08
C GLY A 90 -4.74 -18.78 -22.13
N MET A 91 -4.52 -18.12 -20.99
CA MET A 91 -5.57 -17.81 -20.02
C MET A 91 -6.25 -16.46 -20.32
N GLU A 92 -7.51 -16.35 -19.93
CA GLU A 92 -8.17 -15.06 -19.83
C GLU A 92 -7.67 -14.35 -18.56
N VAL A 93 -7.47 -13.04 -18.63
CA VAL A 93 -6.89 -12.28 -17.51
C VAL A 93 -7.80 -11.14 -17.08
N TRP A 94 -7.88 -10.92 -15.77
CA TRP A 94 -8.55 -9.79 -15.15
C TRP A 94 -7.53 -8.95 -14.39
N VAL A 95 -7.73 -7.63 -14.41
CA VAL A 95 -7.03 -6.69 -13.53
C VAL A 95 -8.05 -5.99 -12.65
N ALA A 96 -7.68 -5.69 -11.42
CA ALA A 96 -8.53 -5.00 -10.45
C ALA A 96 -9.24 -3.79 -11.07
N ARG A 97 -10.52 -3.61 -10.71
CA ARG A 97 -11.40 -2.60 -11.31
C ARG A 97 -10.85 -1.18 -11.19
N ASN A 98 -10.18 -0.86 -10.10
CA ASN A 98 -9.54 0.43 -9.83
C ASN A 98 -8.27 0.67 -10.67
N ASP A 99 -7.61 -0.38 -11.16
CA ASP A 99 -6.30 -0.28 -11.81
C ASP A 99 -6.37 -0.41 -13.33
N ARG A 100 -7.58 -0.57 -13.89
CA ARG A 100 -7.80 -0.74 -15.33
C ARG A 100 -7.18 0.39 -16.18
N ASN A 101 -7.16 1.61 -15.66
CA ASN A 101 -6.63 2.78 -16.37
C ASN A 101 -5.14 3.04 -16.09
N ALA A 102 -4.48 2.23 -15.25
CA ALA A 102 -3.06 2.39 -14.98
C ALA A 102 -2.25 2.06 -16.25
N SER A 103 -1.10 2.74 -16.39
CA SER A 103 -0.21 2.53 -17.52
C SER A 103 0.37 1.13 -17.50
N ASN A 104 0.27 0.44 -18.63
CA ASN A 104 0.85 -0.88 -18.81
C ASN A 104 2.32 -0.75 -19.23
N HIS A 105 3.20 -1.50 -18.56
CA HIS A 105 4.63 -1.54 -18.87
C HIS A 105 4.93 -1.87 -20.35
N TYR A 106 4.02 -2.62 -20.99
CA TYR A 106 4.14 -3.05 -22.39
C TYR A 106 3.37 -2.16 -23.38
N GLY A 107 2.90 -1.00 -22.93
CA GLY A 107 2.12 -0.03 -23.72
C GLY A 107 0.62 -0.14 -23.51
N GLY A 108 -0.08 1.00 -23.63
CA GLY A 108 -1.52 1.11 -23.36
C GLY A 108 -1.84 1.12 -21.86
N THR A 109 -3.03 0.65 -21.52
CA THR A 109 -3.53 0.49 -20.14
C THR A 109 -3.62 -0.97 -19.73
N LEU A 110 -3.65 -1.25 -18.42
CA LEU A 110 -3.82 -2.63 -17.91
C LEU A 110 -5.18 -3.23 -18.34
N GLY A 111 -6.21 -2.40 -18.44
CA GLY A 111 -7.58 -2.81 -18.77
C GLY A 111 -7.79 -3.25 -20.22
N GLU A 112 -7.01 -2.73 -21.18
CA GLU A 112 -7.21 -2.92 -22.63
C GLU A 112 -7.20 -4.38 -23.09
N ARG A 113 -6.37 -5.23 -22.46
CA ARG A 113 -6.25 -6.66 -22.82
C ARG A 113 -6.73 -7.59 -21.71
N SER A 114 -7.53 -7.07 -20.80
CA SER A 114 -8.17 -7.82 -19.72
C SER A 114 -9.66 -7.96 -19.97
N LEU A 115 -10.28 -8.94 -19.32
CA LEU A 115 -11.73 -9.08 -19.25
C LEU A 115 -12.36 -7.77 -18.76
N GLN A 116 -13.47 -7.36 -19.39
CA GLN A 116 -14.24 -6.18 -18.97
C GLN A 116 -15.27 -6.50 -17.89
N THR A 117 -15.63 -7.78 -17.75
CA THR A 117 -16.55 -8.27 -16.72
C THR A 117 -16.11 -9.66 -16.30
N LEU A 118 -16.06 -9.93 -14.99
CA LEU A 118 -15.76 -11.27 -14.48
C LEU A 118 -16.94 -12.22 -14.71
N PRO A 119 -16.72 -13.42 -15.28
CA PRO A 119 -17.77 -14.40 -15.55
C PRO A 119 -18.24 -15.18 -14.29
N LEU A 120 -18.16 -14.58 -13.10
CA LEU A 120 -18.52 -15.21 -11.81
C LEU A 120 -19.99 -15.02 -11.46
N LYS A 121 -20.87 -15.43 -12.38
CA LYS A 121 -22.33 -15.32 -12.22
C LYS A 121 -22.78 -16.26 -11.09
N GLY A 122 -23.28 -15.69 -10.00
CA GLY A 122 -23.80 -16.45 -8.84
C GLY A 122 -23.21 -16.03 -7.50
N LEU A 123 -22.14 -15.24 -7.49
CA LEU A 123 -21.61 -14.64 -6.28
C LEU A 123 -22.54 -13.54 -5.73
N PRO A 124 -22.68 -13.41 -4.40
CA PRO A 124 -23.31 -12.24 -3.79
C PRO A 124 -22.65 -10.93 -4.27
N PRO A 125 -23.40 -9.83 -4.45
CA PRO A 125 -22.84 -8.57 -4.96
C PRO A 125 -21.65 -8.03 -4.15
N ASP A 126 -21.70 -8.15 -2.82
CA ASP A 126 -20.62 -7.67 -1.93
C ASP A 126 -19.35 -8.51 -2.07
N THR A 127 -19.50 -9.82 -2.19
CA THR A 127 -18.39 -10.76 -2.45
C THR A 127 -17.79 -10.50 -3.82
N LEU A 128 -18.62 -10.34 -4.87
CA LEU A 128 -18.15 -10.02 -6.21
C LEU A 128 -17.37 -8.70 -6.23
N SER A 129 -17.90 -7.66 -5.55
CA SER A 129 -17.23 -6.36 -5.43
C SER A 129 -15.86 -6.47 -4.77
N THR A 130 -15.70 -7.39 -3.81
CA THR A 130 -14.42 -7.66 -3.14
C THR A 130 -13.45 -8.41 -4.06
N VAL A 131 -13.94 -9.42 -4.79
CA VAL A 131 -13.15 -10.17 -5.77
C VAL A 131 -12.70 -9.29 -6.94
N GLU A 132 -13.52 -8.33 -7.37
CA GLU A 132 -13.17 -7.37 -8.42
C GLU A 132 -12.01 -6.43 -8.03
N LEU A 133 -11.67 -6.35 -6.75
CA LEU A 133 -10.53 -5.58 -6.23
C LEU A 133 -9.24 -6.41 -6.11
N ILE A 134 -9.27 -7.70 -6.44
CA ILE A 134 -8.05 -8.52 -6.51
C ILE A 134 -7.23 -8.07 -7.71
N ASP A 135 -5.94 -7.78 -7.48
CA ASP A 135 -5.05 -7.13 -8.44
C ASP A 135 -5.02 -7.81 -9.81
N VAL A 136 -4.82 -9.13 -9.82
CA VAL A 136 -4.87 -9.92 -11.05
C VAL A 136 -5.56 -11.26 -10.79
N LEU A 137 -6.45 -11.66 -11.69
CA LEU A 137 -6.98 -13.03 -11.76
C LEU A 137 -6.67 -13.64 -13.11
N TRP A 138 -6.37 -14.94 -13.12
CA TRP A 138 -6.33 -15.74 -14.34
C TRP A 138 -7.51 -16.68 -14.37
N LEU A 139 -8.11 -16.83 -15.56
CA LEU A 139 -9.26 -17.66 -15.79
C LEU A 139 -9.01 -18.65 -16.94
N SER A 140 -9.57 -19.83 -16.79
CA SER A 140 -9.62 -20.87 -17.83
C SER A 140 -11.05 -21.38 -17.90
N GLU A 141 -11.63 -21.38 -19.11
CA GLU A 141 -13.01 -21.83 -19.34
C GLU A 141 -14.04 -21.13 -18.43
N GLY A 142 -13.84 -19.83 -18.17
CA GLY A 142 -14.70 -19.02 -17.32
C GLY A 142 -14.57 -19.28 -15.80
N GLN A 143 -13.65 -20.15 -15.38
CA GLN A 143 -13.35 -20.40 -13.96
C GLN A 143 -12.06 -19.71 -13.55
N VAL A 144 -12.00 -19.14 -12.35
CA VAL A 144 -10.77 -18.55 -11.81
C VAL A 144 -9.81 -19.68 -11.42
N VAL A 145 -8.62 -19.65 -12.00
CA VAL A 145 -7.57 -20.67 -11.80
C VAL A 145 -6.41 -20.16 -10.94
N CYS A 146 -6.15 -18.86 -10.96
CA CYS A 146 -5.16 -18.21 -10.10
C CYS A 146 -5.65 -16.83 -9.65
N GLY A 147 -5.30 -16.44 -8.42
CA GLY A 147 -5.50 -15.09 -7.90
C GLY A 147 -4.19 -14.52 -7.33
N PHE A 148 -3.91 -13.26 -7.64
CA PHE A 148 -2.68 -12.57 -7.27
C PHE A 148 -3.00 -11.23 -6.59
N GLU A 149 -2.37 -11.00 -5.44
CA GLU A 149 -2.35 -9.70 -4.74
C GLU A 149 -0.92 -9.17 -4.73
N VAL A 150 -0.71 -7.99 -5.31
CA VAL A 150 0.57 -7.32 -5.45
C VAL A 150 0.77 -6.39 -4.25
N GLU A 151 1.33 -6.94 -3.19
CA GLU A 151 1.49 -6.22 -1.93
C GLU A 151 2.79 -5.41 -1.90
N LYS A 152 2.68 -4.07 -2.02
CA LYS A 152 3.81 -3.13 -1.87
C LYS A 152 3.73 -2.32 -0.57
N SER A 153 2.87 -1.32 -0.49
CA SER A 153 2.60 -0.50 0.72
C SER A 153 1.17 -0.71 1.25
N THR A 154 0.35 -1.41 0.48
CA THR A 154 -0.94 -1.95 0.90
C THR A 154 -0.78 -2.99 2.02
N SER A 155 -1.88 -3.19 2.75
CA SER A 155 -1.95 -4.12 3.87
C SER A 155 -1.98 -5.56 3.34
N ILE A 156 -0.88 -6.29 3.51
CA ILE A 156 -0.78 -7.74 3.27
C ILE A 156 -1.97 -8.50 3.88
N TYR A 157 -2.42 -8.07 5.06
CA TYR A 157 -3.56 -8.67 5.74
C TYR A 157 -4.84 -8.57 4.91
N SER A 158 -5.08 -7.41 4.28
CA SER A 158 -6.27 -7.16 3.48
C SER A 158 -6.23 -7.92 2.15
N GLY A 159 -5.08 -8.01 1.48
CA GLY A 159 -4.95 -8.84 0.28
C GLY A 159 -5.17 -10.34 0.57
N ILE A 160 -4.64 -10.85 1.69
CA ILE A 160 -4.93 -12.22 2.13
C ILE A 160 -6.45 -12.44 2.27
N LEU A 161 -7.16 -11.51 2.92
CA LEU A 161 -8.61 -11.64 3.09
C LEU A 161 -9.36 -11.66 1.76
N ARG A 162 -9.02 -10.78 0.81
CA ARG A 162 -9.67 -10.79 -0.52
C ARG A 162 -9.45 -12.12 -1.26
N LEU A 163 -8.23 -12.66 -1.19
CA LEU A 163 -7.93 -13.97 -1.77
C LEU A 163 -8.69 -15.11 -1.08
N GLN A 164 -8.92 -15.03 0.23
CA GLN A 164 -9.74 -16.00 0.95
C GLN A 164 -11.23 -15.87 0.59
N ASP A 165 -11.75 -14.65 0.47
CA ASP A 165 -13.12 -14.40 0.04
C ASP A 165 -13.36 -15.01 -1.35
N LEU A 166 -12.41 -14.87 -2.28
CA LEU A 166 -12.44 -15.58 -3.56
C LEU A 166 -12.49 -17.10 -3.37
N SER A 167 -11.51 -17.66 -2.66
CA SER A 167 -11.36 -19.13 -2.55
C SER A 167 -12.53 -19.81 -1.86
N LEU A 168 -13.18 -19.15 -0.90
CA LEU A 168 -14.33 -19.70 -0.19
C LEU A 168 -15.65 -19.54 -0.95
N SER A 169 -15.67 -18.67 -1.96
CA SER A 169 -16.90 -18.33 -2.67
C SER A 169 -17.03 -18.99 -4.04
N ILE A 170 -15.96 -19.57 -4.58
CA ILE A 170 -16.00 -20.28 -5.87
C ILE A 170 -16.02 -21.81 -5.67
N PRO A 171 -16.64 -22.57 -6.60
CA PRO A 171 -16.65 -24.03 -6.54
C PRO A 171 -15.25 -24.63 -6.66
N GLU A 172 -15.09 -25.86 -6.15
CA GLU A 172 -13.87 -26.65 -6.38
C GLU A 172 -13.68 -26.99 -7.88
N PRO A 173 -12.44 -27.06 -8.38
CA PRO A 173 -11.19 -26.94 -7.63
C PRO A 173 -10.84 -25.49 -7.24
N ALA A 174 -10.39 -25.30 -6.01
CA ALA A 174 -9.94 -24.01 -5.50
C ALA A 174 -8.82 -23.39 -6.36
N PRO A 175 -8.78 -22.05 -6.49
CA PRO A 175 -7.78 -21.38 -7.30
C PRO A 175 -6.43 -21.35 -6.58
N GLU A 176 -5.34 -21.28 -7.33
CA GLU A 176 -4.02 -21.07 -6.73
C GLU A 176 -3.87 -19.61 -6.33
N LEU A 177 -3.50 -19.35 -5.08
CA LEU A 177 -3.42 -18.00 -4.54
C LEU A 177 -1.97 -17.58 -4.35
N TYR A 178 -1.67 -16.33 -4.71
CA TYR A 178 -0.32 -15.79 -4.63
C TYR A 178 -0.31 -14.38 -4.04
N LEU A 179 0.61 -14.16 -3.11
CA LEU A 179 1.04 -12.82 -2.72
C LEU A 179 2.29 -12.49 -3.53
N VAL A 180 2.29 -11.36 -4.20
CA VAL A 180 3.42 -10.87 -4.99
C VAL A 180 3.98 -9.65 -4.26
N ALA A 181 5.18 -9.74 -3.70
CA ALA A 181 5.71 -8.69 -2.84
C ALA A 181 7.21 -8.42 -3.09
N PRO A 182 7.74 -7.24 -2.70
CA PRO A 182 9.18 -7.01 -2.70
C PRO A 182 9.90 -8.02 -1.80
N ASP A 183 11.10 -8.46 -2.19
CA ASP A 183 11.92 -9.38 -1.39
C ASP A 183 12.13 -8.89 0.05
N SER A 184 12.26 -7.58 0.25
CA SER A 184 12.42 -6.95 1.57
C SER A 184 11.23 -7.19 2.51
N ARG A 185 10.02 -7.44 1.97
CA ARG A 185 8.80 -7.69 2.73
C ARG A 185 8.52 -9.17 2.99
N GLU A 186 9.40 -10.09 2.57
CA GLU A 186 9.19 -11.53 2.82
C GLU A 186 8.99 -11.84 4.31
N GLY A 187 9.75 -11.18 5.20
CA GLY A 187 9.60 -11.35 6.63
C GLY A 187 8.22 -10.94 7.15
N GLU A 188 7.66 -9.85 6.63
CA GLU A 188 6.30 -9.39 6.97
C GLU A 188 5.24 -10.37 6.47
N VAL A 189 5.36 -10.85 5.23
CA VAL A 189 4.44 -11.84 4.65
C VAL A 189 4.44 -13.13 5.47
N ARG A 190 5.64 -13.63 5.81
CA ARG A 190 5.80 -14.82 6.67
C ARG A 190 5.17 -14.61 8.04
N ALA A 191 5.42 -13.46 8.65
CA ALA A 191 4.86 -13.13 9.96
C ALA A 191 3.32 -13.10 9.92
N GLN A 192 2.72 -12.46 8.91
CA GLN A 192 1.25 -12.44 8.76
C GLN A 192 0.70 -13.85 8.59
N LEU A 193 1.23 -14.63 7.66
CA LEU A 193 0.70 -15.97 7.40
C LEU A 193 0.92 -16.97 8.53
N SER A 194 1.89 -16.71 9.42
CA SER A 194 2.11 -17.52 10.64
C SER A 194 1.09 -17.26 11.75
N ARG A 195 0.26 -16.21 11.62
CA ARG A 195 -0.76 -15.89 12.62
C ARG A 195 -1.79 -17.02 12.70
N PRO A 196 -2.33 -17.36 13.90
CA PRO A 196 -3.33 -18.41 14.06
C PRO A 196 -4.55 -18.27 13.12
N THR A 197 -4.95 -17.04 12.83
CA THR A 197 -6.04 -16.71 11.90
C THR A 197 -5.78 -17.22 10.48
N PHE A 198 -4.53 -17.25 10.04
CA PHE A 198 -4.14 -17.62 8.67
C PHE A 198 -3.43 -18.97 8.57
N SER A 199 -2.85 -19.46 9.67
CA SER A 199 -2.18 -20.75 9.69
C SER A 199 -3.13 -21.93 9.47
N GLY A 200 -4.42 -21.75 9.76
CA GLY A 200 -5.46 -22.77 9.59
C GLY A 200 -6.22 -22.70 8.25
N LEU A 201 -5.82 -21.83 7.32
CA LEU A 201 -6.48 -21.72 6.02
C LEU A 201 -6.25 -22.97 5.18
N ALA A 202 -7.32 -23.52 4.60
CA ALA A 202 -7.24 -24.68 3.72
C ALA A 202 -6.48 -24.37 2.41
N ASN A 203 -6.71 -23.18 1.85
CA ASN A 203 -6.04 -22.69 0.64
C ASN A 203 -5.19 -21.46 0.96
N ARG A 204 -3.93 -21.68 1.34
CA ARG A 204 -3.01 -20.62 1.77
C ARG A 204 -2.27 -20.03 0.56
N PRO A 205 -2.15 -18.69 0.45
CA PRO A 205 -1.40 -18.10 -0.64
C PRO A 205 0.11 -18.34 -0.49
N SER A 206 0.77 -18.57 -1.62
CA SER A 206 2.24 -18.68 -1.72
C SER A 206 2.86 -17.33 -2.08
N LEU A 207 4.13 -17.09 -1.74
CA LEU A 207 4.82 -15.83 -2.08
C LEU A 207 5.57 -15.94 -3.39
N VAL A 208 5.37 -14.97 -4.27
CA VAL A 208 6.25 -14.69 -5.42
C VAL A 208 6.92 -13.34 -5.14
N THR A 209 8.23 -13.26 -5.34
CA THR A 209 8.92 -11.97 -5.15
C THR A 209 8.94 -11.15 -6.42
N PHE A 210 9.03 -9.82 -6.28
CA PHE A 210 9.18 -8.93 -7.42
C PHE A 210 10.41 -9.29 -8.25
N LYS A 211 11.53 -9.56 -7.60
CA LYS A 211 12.78 -9.93 -8.29
C LYS A 211 12.63 -11.21 -9.11
N ASP A 212 12.01 -12.24 -8.54
CA ASP A 212 11.81 -13.51 -9.24
C ASP A 212 10.82 -13.34 -10.41
N LEU A 213 9.73 -12.60 -10.22
CA LEU A 213 8.75 -12.32 -11.27
C LEU A 213 9.36 -11.53 -12.43
N GLU A 214 10.07 -10.45 -12.15
CA GLU A 214 10.73 -9.62 -13.17
C GLU A 214 11.78 -10.42 -13.94
N ALA A 215 12.64 -11.16 -13.24
CA ALA A 215 13.73 -11.93 -13.86
C ALA A 215 13.24 -13.05 -14.78
N HIS A 216 12.07 -13.62 -14.49
CA HIS A 216 11.57 -14.80 -15.20
C HIS A 216 10.39 -14.53 -16.13
N CYS A 217 9.78 -13.33 -16.11
CA CYS A 217 8.60 -13.02 -16.92
C CYS A 217 8.75 -13.39 -18.41
N GLU A 218 9.83 -12.96 -19.07
CA GLU A 218 10.04 -13.25 -20.50
C GLU A 218 10.26 -14.74 -20.78
N ALA A 219 11.03 -15.41 -19.93
CA ALA A 219 11.29 -16.84 -20.06
C ALA A 219 10.00 -17.65 -19.90
N ILE A 220 9.16 -17.29 -18.92
CA ILE A 220 7.85 -17.91 -18.70
C ILE A 220 6.96 -17.66 -19.92
N CYS A 221 6.92 -16.44 -20.45
CA CYS A 221 6.10 -16.13 -21.62
C CYS A 221 6.51 -16.91 -22.87
N ARG A 222 7.78 -17.30 -22.97
CA ARG A 222 8.31 -18.01 -24.14
C ARG A 222 8.26 -19.53 -24.02
N PHE A 223 8.49 -20.06 -22.82
CA PHE A 223 8.72 -21.49 -22.58
C PHE A 223 7.76 -22.10 -21.55
N GLY A 224 6.93 -21.28 -20.90
CA GLY A 224 5.93 -21.75 -19.96
C GLY A 224 4.88 -22.61 -20.67
N ALA A 225 4.58 -23.77 -20.07
CA ALA A 225 3.59 -24.70 -20.60
C ALA A 225 2.21 -24.48 -19.97
N ASP A 226 2.18 -24.21 -18.66
CA ASP A 226 0.96 -24.09 -17.87
C ASP A 226 1.18 -23.22 -16.61
N ARG A 227 0.10 -22.98 -15.87
CA ARG A 227 0.10 -22.19 -14.62
C ARG A 227 0.99 -22.77 -13.51
N GLY A 228 1.37 -24.04 -13.56
CA GLY A 228 2.30 -24.67 -12.62
C GLY A 228 3.70 -24.05 -12.62
N VAL A 229 4.02 -23.23 -13.62
CA VAL A 229 5.22 -22.37 -13.59
C VAL A 229 5.22 -21.40 -12.41
N MET A 230 4.06 -20.90 -11.98
CA MET A 230 3.95 -19.99 -10.83
C MET A 230 4.25 -20.71 -9.52
N GLN A 231 3.84 -21.98 -9.39
CA GLN A 231 4.19 -22.80 -8.23
C GLN A 231 5.71 -23.02 -8.11
N LYS A 232 6.42 -23.14 -9.24
CA LYS A 232 7.89 -23.27 -9.27
C LYS A 232 8.59 -21.97 -8.92
N LEU A 233 7.99 -20.85 -9.27
CA LEU A 233 8.50 -19.51 -8.95
C LEU A 233 8.23 -19.13 -7.48
N ALA A 234 7.15 -19.66 -6.91
CA ALA A 234 6.72 -19.30 -5.57
C ALA A 234 7.59 -19.93 -4.48
N ARG A 235 7.86 -19.14 -3.44
CA ARG A 235 8.53 -19.57 -2.21
C ARG A 235 7.49 -20.22 -1.30
N ARG A 236 7.85 -21.37 -0.71
CA ARG A 236 7.08 -21.97 0.38
C ARG A 236 7.40 -21.22 1.67
N ILE A 237 6.39 -20.59 2.25
CA ILE A 237 6.47 -19.75 3.45
C ILE A 237 5.52 -20.23 4.54
#